data_AF-A0A3M1PW22-F1
#
_entry.id   AF-A0A3M1PW22-F1
#
_cell.length_a   1.000
_cell.length_b   1.000
_cell.length_c   1.000
_cell.angle_alpha   90.00
_cell.angle_beta   90.00
_cell.angle_gamma   90.00
#
_symmetry.space_group_name_H-M   'P 1'
#
loop_
_entity.id
_entity.type
_entity.pdbx_description
1 polymer ?
#
loop_
_entity_poly.entity_id
_entity_poly.type
_entity_poly.pdbx_seq_one_letter_code
_entity_poly.pdbx_strand_id
1 'polypeptide(L)'
;MRELLESFMTFPRLIVPRSLSAPEPTDDGDAISVFVDSATPTPAMLRMLEFLTINSTQDRWLRLDAPDGSPLSGQARLATFAQRLILCKSLDPHRLYVPAPFEVSIESGAPHWRPTRDYIPWRTMLTFLAGKKAVGVLHPAEGVRAIVFDGAGGSCLFAWSQSAGGVPREFDAYLGNDARSIDLWGNNVTLASRDGRRRVPVGPVPIIVYDIDAPVLLLEASFRFEPRFVQIHKPEPRPILRFRNTGGARMAGELIIQAPDDWRVKPARDTFALDPGEEYRREVQITLPPRQLARDYQLLVELRLSAPEPRTLRFPVDLRVGLEGVDVYAVAWFEGDDLVVEQTLRNLSDEHVNFTAFCEPPGRRRLDSAFRDIGPGQTVRRTYVFPASRDLADAWLHYGVREIHGDRSLDLVVKAPH
;
A
#
# COMPACT_ATOMS: atom_id res chain seq x y z
N MET A 1 -20.25 48.59 15.43
CA MET A 1 -19.34 47.42 15.48
C MET A 1 -19.03 46.88 14.08
N ARG A 2 -20.04 46.66 13.22
CA ARG A 2 -19.84 46.36 11.78
C ARG A 2 -19.04 47.45 11.04
N GLU A 3 -19.38 48.73 11.25
CA GLU A 3 -18.64 49.88 10.67
C GLU A 3 -17.20 50.07 11.21
N LEU A 4 -16.92 49.58 12.43
CA LEU A 4 -15.57 49.63 13.03
C LEU A 4 -14.67 48.50 12.52
N LEU A 5 -15.25 47.42 12.01
CA LEU A 5 -14.52 46.29 11.41
C LEU A 5 -14.16 46.56 9.94
N GLU A 6 -14.93 47.40 9.24
CA GLU A 6 -14.67 47.81 7.86
C GLU A 6 -13.46 48.76 7.73
N SER A 7 -13.12 49.53 8.77
CA SER A 7 -11.98 50.45 8.72
C SER A 7 -10.60 49.79 8.92
N PHE A 8 -10.56 48.55 9.42
CA PHE A 8 -9.30 47.84 9.72
C PHE A 8 -8.94 46.73 8.72
N MET A 9 -9.87 46.28 7.88
CA MET A 9 -9.61 45.27 6.85
C MET A 9 -10.44 45.60 5.62
N THR A 10 -9.80 45.75 4.46
CA THR A 10 -10.43 46.28 3.24
C THR A 10 -11.60 45.45 2.72
N PHE A 11 -11.78 44.19 3.13
CA PHE A 11 -12.97 43.37 2.86
C PHE A 11 -13.14 42.24 3.89
N PRO A 12 -13.90 42.41 5.01
CA PRO A 12 -14.12 41.32 5.95
C PRO A 12 -15.12 40.30 5.38
N ARG A 13 -14.62 39.18 4.83
CA ARG A 13 -15.45 38.01 4.54
C ARG A 13 -15.81 37.29 5.84
N LEU A 14 -17.04 37.46 6.32
CA LEU A 14 -17.58 36.67 7.43
C LEU A 14 -18.03 35.31 6.88
N ILE A 15 -17.32 34.24 7.25
CA ILE A 15 -17.68 32.88 6.86
C ILE A 15 -17.90 32.07 8.13
N VAL A 16 -19.08 31.47 8.26
CA VAL A 16 -19.45 30.63 9.40
C VAL A 16 -19.01 29.19 9.10
N PRO A 17 -18.03 28.64 9.84
CA PRO A 17 -17.58 27.28 9.60
C PRO A 17 -18.67 26.29 10.01
N ARG A 18 -18.91 25.25 9.18
CA ARG A 18 -19.83 24.15 9.50
C ARG A 18 -19.05 22.96 10.02
N SER A 19 -19.57 22.25 11.02
CA SER A 19 -18.96 21.00 11.50
C SER A 19 -18.97 19.95 10.39
N LEU A 20 -17.88 19.18 10.30
CA LEU A 20 -17.76 18.02 9.41
C LEU A 20 -18.79 16.92 9.70
N SER A 21 -19.41 16.95 10.87
CA SER A 21 -20.47 16.02 11.30
C SER A 21 -21.88 16.44 10.86
N ALA A 22 -22.03 17.59 10.18
CA ALA A 22 -23.31 18.12 9.69
C ALA A 22 -23.61 17.63 8.24
N PRO A 23 -24.89 17.62 7.79
CA PRO A 23 -25.26 17.22 6.42
C PRO A 23 -24.61 18.10 5.33
N GLU A 24 -24.47 17.53 4.13
CA GLU A 24 -23.82 18.15 2.97
C GLU A 24 -24.42 19.52 2.61
N PRO A 25 -23.60 20.46 2.08
CA PRO A 25 -24.05 21.80 1.78
C PRO A 25 -25.07 21.82 0.63
N THR A 26 -26.14 22.59 0.82
CA THR A 26 -27.10 23.00 -0.23
C THR A 26 -26.87 24.44 -0.72
N ASP A 27 -25.76 25.08 -0.33
CA ASP A 27 -25.60 26.54 -0.33
C ASP A 27 -24.57 27.05 -1.35
N ASP A 28 -24.87 28.16 -2.00
CA ASP A 28 -24.22 28.68 -3.23
C ASP A 28 -23.25 29.86 -2.95
N GLY A 29 -22.64 29.89 -1.74
CA GLY A 29 -21.81 31.01 -1.28
C GLY A 29 -20.37 31.02 -1.81
N ASP A 30 -19.69 32.18 -1.79
CA ASP A 30 -18.30 32.36 -2.30
C ASP A 30 -17.23 31.44 -1.68
N ALA A 31 -17.50 30.81 -0.53
CA ALA A 31 -16.55 29.98 0.19
C ALA A 31 -17.22 28.83 0.94
N ILE A 32 -16.60 27.65 0.88
CA ILE A 32 -16.93 26.49 1.72
C ILE A 32 -15.97 26.50 2.91
N SER A 33 -16.52 26.59 4.13
CA SER A 33 -15.73 26.53 5.37
C SER A 33 -16.14 25.35 6.23
N VAL A 34 -15.19 24.45 6.46
CA VAL A 34 -15.40 23.20 7.19
C VAL A 34 -14.56 23.18 8.46
N PHE A 35 -15.21 22.80 9.54
CA PHE A 35 -14.64 22.63 10.86
C PHE A 35 -14.52 21.14 11.19
N VAL A 36 -13.28 20.70 11.40
CA VAL A 36 -12.96 19.33 11.80
C VAL A 36 -12.81 19.29 13.32
N ASP A 37 -13.86 18.85 13.99
CA ASP A 37 -13.92 18.73 15.46
C ASP A 37 -12.94 17.66 16.00
N SER A 38 -12.64 17.72 17.29
CA SER A 38 -11.71 16.78 17.94
C SER A 38 -12.17 15.31 17.93
N ALA A 39 -13.49 15.07 17.86
CA ALA A 39 -14.09 13.74 17.88
C ALA A 39 -14.01 13.04 16.52
N THR A 40 -13.74 13.77 15.44
CA THR A 40 -13.63 13.22 14.09
C THR A 40 -12.49 12.20 14.00
N PRO A 41 -12.76 10.93 13.66
CA PRO A 41 -11.73 9.90 13.53
C PRO A 41 -10.75 10.23 12.41
N THR A 42 -9.45 10.29 12.71
CA THR A 42 -8.38 10.58 11.73
C THR A 42 -8.43 9.70 10.47
N PRO A 43 -8.69 8.37 10.56
CA PRO A 43 -8.76 7.53 9.37
C PRO A 43 -9.93 7.88 8.42
N ALA A 44 -11.02 8.43 8.95
CA ALA A 44 -12.22 8.77 8.17
C ALA A 44 -12.16 10.17 7.53
N MET A 45 -11.26 11.03 8.01
CA MET A 45 -11.22 12.45 7.65
C MET A 45 -11.11 12.71 6.15
N LEU A 46 -10.24 12.01 5.42
CA LEU A 46 -10.09 12.25 3.98
C LEU A 46 -11.40 11.96 3.24
N ARG A 47 -12.01 10.80 3.49
CA ARG A 47 -13.30 10.43 2.88
C ARG A 47 -14.37 11.48 3.18
N MET A 48 -14.45 11.93 4.44
CA MET A 48 -15.43 12.95 4.84
C MET A 48 -15.18 14.32 4.20
N LEU A 49 -13.95 14.61 3.80
CA LEU A 49 -13.55 15.89 3.19
C LEU A 49 -13.36 15.79 1.67
N GLU A 50 -13.65 14.64 1.04
CA GLU A 50 -13.50 14.43 -0.41
C GLU A 50 -14.32 15.43 -1.22
N PHE A 51 -15.48 15.87 -0.71
CA PHE A 51 -16.31 16.89 -1.37
C PHE A 51 -15.58 18.22 -1.59
N LEU A 52 -14.56 18.54 -0.79
CA LEU A 52 -13.73 19.73 -0.96
C LEU A 52 -12.74 19.63 -2.13
N THR A 53 -12.58 18.43 -2.71
CA THR A 53 -11.72 18.21 -3.88
C THR A 53 -12.50 18.29 -5.20
N ILE A 54 -13.84 18.32 -5.14
CA ILE A 54 -14.70 18.52 -6.30
C ILE A 54 -14.48 19.95 -6.82
N ASN A 55 -14.40 20.12 -8.15
CA ASN A 55 -14.16 21.39 -8.85
C ASN A 55 -15.16 22.48 -8.45
N SER A 56 -14.91 23.10 -7.30
CA SER A 56 -15.64 24.21 -6.75
C SER A 56 -14.87 25.48 -7.08
N THR A 57 -15.56 26.44 -7.69
CA THR A 57 -15.05 27.81 -7.88
C THR A 57 -14.99 28.60 -6.58
N GLN A 58 -15.44 28.01 -5.47
CA GLN A 58 -15.52 28.65 -4.16
C GLN A 58 -14.22 28.50 -3.36
N ASP A 59 -13.91 29.49 -2.54
CA ASP A 59 -12.78 29.44 -1.61
C ASP A 59 -12.97 28.30 -0.60
N ARG A 60 -11.92 27.52 -0.33
CA ARG A 60 -11.97 26.33 0.55
C ARG A 60 -11.22 26.59 1.83
N TRP A 61 -11.94 26.71 2.93
CA TRP A 61 -11.39 27.03 4.25
C TRP A 61 -11.56 25.83 5.17
N LEU A 62 -10.47 25.39 5.79
CA LEU A 62 -10.47 24.31 6.77
C LEU A 62 -10.08 24.86 8.12
N ARG A 63 -10.80 24.47 9.16
CA ARG A 63 -10.39 24.69 10.55
C ARG A 63 -10.24 23.35 11.25
N LEU A 64 -9.06 23.12 11.82
CA LEU A 64 -8.74 21.95 12.62
C LEU A 64 -8.74 22.33 14.09
N ASP A 65 -9.49 21.61 14.91
CA ASP A 65 -9.37 21.72 16.37
C ASP A 65 -8.33 20.75 16.92
N ALA A 66 -7.72 21.15 18.04
CA ALA A 66 -6.85 20.27 18.79
C ALA A 66 -7.67 19.02 19.17
N PRO A 67 -7.09 17.81 19.08
CA PRO A 67 -7.75 16.63 19.60
C PRO A 67 -7.92 16.76 21.14
N ASP A 68 -9.05 17.31 21.55
CA ASP A 68 -9.50 17.46 22.94
C ASP A 68 -10.18 16.18 23.44
N GLY A 69 -9.95 15.81 24.71
CA GLY A 69 -10.89 14.98 25.48
C GLY A 69 -10.68 13.47 25.55
N SER A 70 -9.50 12.92 25.26
CA SER A 70 -9.21 11.48 25.43
C SER A 70 -8.04 11.25 26.41
N PRO A 71 -7.97 10.14 27.19
CA PRO A 71 -6.83 9.79 28.05
C PRO A 71 -5.52 9.49 27.28
N LEU A 72 -5.40 10.00 26.06
CA LEU A 72 -4.23 9.86 25.20
C LEU A 72 -3.02 10.48 25.90
N SER A 73 -1.93 9.72 25.94
CA SER A 73 -0.63 10.25 26.32
C SER A 73 -0.26 11.45 25.44
N GLY A 74 0.61 12.33 25.93
CA GLY A 74 0.99 13.54 25.18
C GLY A 74 1.51 13.26 23.77
N GLN A 75 2.19 12.13 23.58
CA GLN A 75 2.69 11.69 22.29
C GLN A 75 1.57 11.22 21.34
N ALA A 76 0.55 10.52 21.85
CA ALA A 76 -0.58 10.08 21.05
C ALA A 76 -1.41 11.28 20.57
N ARG A 77 -1.62 12.28 21.44
CA ARG A 77 -2.26 13.54 21.04
C ARG A 77 -1.50 14.26 19.94
N LEU A 78 -0.17 14.36 20.08
CA LEU A 78 0.70 14.96 19.06
C LEU A 78 0.63 14.19 17.73
N ALA A 79 0.71 12.86 17.78
CA ALA A 79 0.59 12.00 16.60
C ALA A 79 -0.72 12.26 15.86
N THR A 80 -1.84 12.23 16.58
CA THR A 80 -3.17 12.53 16.01
C THR A 80 -3.21 13.92 15.39
N PHE A 81 -2.76 14.95 16.12
CA PHE A 81 -2.77 16.31 15.59
C PHE A 81 -1.92 16.45 14.30
N ALA A 82 -0.70 15.91 14.31
CA ALA A 82 0.21 15.96 13.17
C ALA A 82 -0.39 15.25 11.95
N GLN A 83 -0.94 14.05 12.12
CA GLN A 83 -1.60 13.31 11.05
C GLN A 83 -2.78 14.09 10.47
N ARG A 84 -3.64 14.66 11.32
CA ARG A 84 -4.80 15.45 10.88
C ARG A 84 -4.38 16.70 10.11
N LEU A 85 -3.35 17.40 10.58
CA LEU A 85 -2.77 18.55 9.90
C LEU A 85 -2.27 18.18 8.50
N ILE A 86 -1.47 17.12 8.38
CA ILE A 86 -0.91 16.64 7.12
C ILE A 86 -2.04 16.23 6.15
N LEU A 87 -3.06 15.52 6.64
CA LEU A 87 -4.22 15.13 5.83
C LEU A 87 -5.02 16.35 5.34
N CYS A 88 -5.35 17.30 6.22
CA CYS A 88 -6.02 18.53 5.81
C CYS A 88 -5.19 19.34 4.79
N LYS A 89 -3.87 19.43 4.99
CA LYS A 89 -2.97 20.12 4.06
C LYS A 89 -2.91 19.42 2.70
N SER A 90 -3.06 18.09 2.65
CA SER A 90 -3.06 17.33 1.39
C SER A 90 -4.27 17.62 0.48
N LEU A 91 -5.34 18.21 1.02
CA LEU A 91 -6.51 18.65 0.25
C LEU A 91 -6.31 20.00 -0.46
N ASP A 92 -5.15 20.62 -0.27
CA ASP A 92 -4.77 21.93 -0.81
C ASP A 92 -5.84 23.02 -0.53
N PRO A 93 -6.28 23.22 0.72
CA PRO A 93 -7.26 24.27 1.03
C PRO A 93 -6.64 25.66 0.79
N HIS A 94 -7.48 26.63 0.45
CA HIS A 94 -7.06 28.02 0.32
C HIS A 94 -6.61 28.59 1.66
N ARG A 95 -7.25 28.16 2.76
CA ARG A 95 -6.86 28.51 4.13
C ARG A 95 -7.01 27.31 5.06
N LEU A 96 -6.00 27.08 5.90
CA LEU A 96 -6.02 26.07 6.95
C LEU A 96 -5.77 26.74 8.31
N TYR A 97 -6.81 26.85 9.12
CA TYR A 97 -6.76 27.35 10.48
C TYR A 97 -6.49 26.20 11.43
N VAL A 98 -5.53 26.40 12.33
CA VAL A 98 -5.03 25.40 13.28
C VAL A 98 -4.79 26.07 14.62
N PRO A 99 -4.87 25.33 15.75
CA PRO A 99 -4.67 25.91 17.06
C PRO A 99 -3.24 26.42 17.18
N ALA A 100 -3.09 27.63 17.74
CA ALA A 100 -1.77 28.21 17.96
C ALA A 100 -1.04 27.42 19.06
N PRO A 101 0.25 27.06 18.87
CA PRO A 101 1.02 26.33 19.89
C PRO A 101 1.53 27.26 20.99
N PHE A 102 0.70 28.19 21.45
CA PHE A 102 1.00 29.16 22.50
C PHE A 102 -0.15 29.23 23.49
N GLU A 103 0.18 29.46 24.75
CA GLU A 103 -0.79 29.69 25.80
C GLU A 103 -0.42 30.94 26.61
N VAL A 104 -1.42 31.56 27.23
CA VAL A 104 -1.18 32.69 28.12
C VAL A 104 -0.81 32.15 29.49
N SER A 105 0.36 32.53 30.00
CA SER A 105 0.79 32.27 31.37
C SER A 105 0.73 33.54 32.21
N ILE A 106 0.39 33.38 33.49
CA ILE A 106 0.30 34.46 34.49
C ILE A 106 1.26 34.19 35.67
N GLU A 107 2.15 33.19 35.55
CA GLU A 107 3.06 32.77 36.63
C GLU A 107 3.98 33.90 37.14
N SER A 108 4.26 34.92 36.32
CA SER A 108 5.10 36.07 36.64
C SER A 108 4.32 37.35 37.00
N GLY A 109 3.01 37.26 37.29
CA GLY A 109 2.16 38.39 37.68
C GLY A 109 1.67 39.27 36.52
N ALA A 110 2.14 39.04 35.29
CA ALA A 110 1.66 39.68 34.07
C ALA A 110 1.37 38.62 32.98
N PRO A 111 0.28 38.75 32.21
CA PRO A 111 -0.05 37.82 31.14
C PRO A 111 0.98 37.90 30.02
N HIS A 112 1.61 36.77 29.71
CA HIS A 112 2.54 36.66 28.60
C HIS A 112 2.27 35.37 27.80
N TRP A 113 2.55 35.41 26.50
CA TRP A 113 2.45 34.23 25.64
C TRP A 113 3.67 33.34 25.83
N ARG A 114 3.46 32.06 26.13
CA ARG A 114 4.52 31.05 26.17
C ARG A 114 4.26 29.95 25.14
N PRO A 115 5.29 29.45 24.44
CA PRO A 115 5.16 28.27 23.59
C PRO A 115 4.74 27.05 24.40
N THR A 116 3.85 26.22 23.85
CA THR A 116 3.52 24.93 24.45
C THR A 116 4.54 23.88 24.04
N ARG A 117 4.46 22.68 24.65
CA ARG A 117 5.29 21.52 24.26
C ARG A 117 5.13 21.11 22.79
N ASP A 118 4.02 21.52 22.16
CA ASP A 118 3.70 21.18 20.78
C ASP A 118 4.37 22.15 19.78
N TYR A 119 5.00 23.24 20.25
CA TYR A 119 5.65 24.27 19.42
C TYR A 119 6.72 23.73 18.47
N ILE A 120 7.65 22.91 18.96
CA ILE A 120 8.74 22.36 18.12
C ILE A 120 8.18 21.46 17.01
N PRO A 121 7.35 20.43 17.31
CA PRO A 121 6.66 19.67 16.28
C PRO A 121 5.92 20.53 15.25
N TRP A 122 5.23 21.57 15.72
CA TRP A 122 4.48 22.48 14.86
C TRP A 122 5.38 23.25 13.90
N ARG A 123 6.44 23.87 14.42
CA ARG A 123 7.46 24.57 13.64
C ARG A 123 8.10 23.65 12.61
N THR A 124 8.47 22.44 13.00
CA THR A 124 9.07 21.45 12.10
C THR A 124 8.11 21.12 10.95
N MET A 125 6.86 20.75 11.23
CA MET A 125 5.88 20.45 10.19
C MET A 125 5.66 21.62 9.23
N LEU A 126 5.49 22.84 9.75
CA LEU A 126 5.30 24.03 8.90
C LEU A 126 6.51 24.31 8.02
N THR A 127 7.73 24.08 8.51
CA THR A 127 8.96 24.25 7.72
C THR A 127 8.93 23.38 6.46
N PHE A 128 8.43 22.15 6.56
CA PHE A 128 8.37 21.21 5.43
C PHE A 128 7.08 21.30 4.61
N LEU A 129 5.98 21.81 5.16
CA LEU A 129 4.69 21.94 4.45
C LEU A 129 4.48 23.31 3.79
N ALA A 130 5.18 24.35 4.25
CA ALA A 130 5.03 25.71 3.73
C ALA A 130 5.36 25.77 2.23
N GLY A 131 4.46 26.36 1.44
CA GLY A 131 4.65 26.52 -0.01
C GLY A 131 4.59 25.22 -0.82
N LYS A 132 4.29 24.07 -0.20
CA LYS A 132 4.19 22.77 -0.88
C LYS A 132 2.74 22.32 -1.03
N LYS A 133 2.51 21.48 -2.04
CA LYS A 133 1.24 20.81 -2.35
C LYS A 133 1.43 19.31 -2.33
N ALA A 134 0.40 18.58 -1.93
CA ALA A 134 0.46 17.12 -2.04
C ALA A 134 0.43 16.72 -3.52
N VAL A 135 1.39 15.89 -3.92
CA VAL A 135 1.54 15.40 -5.30
C VAL A 135 1.32 13.89 -5.41
N GLY A 136 1.26 13.17 -4.29
CA GLY A 136 0.82 11.79 -4.29
C GLY A 136 0.71 11.17 -2.90
N VAL A 137 -0.03 10.07 -2.83
CA VAL A 137 -0.25 9.28 -1.61
C VAL A 137 0.17 7.84 -1.88
N LEU A 138 0.97 7.29 -0.98
CA LEU A 138 1.46 5.92 -1.00
C LEU A 138 0.86 5.14 0.16
N HIS A 139 0.64 3.84 -0.09
CA HIS A 139 0.25 2.86 0.92
C HIS A 139 1.26 1.70 0.87
N PRO A 140 2.50 1.89 1.39
CA PRO A 140 3.58 0.91 1.21
C PRO A 140 3.32 -0.44 1.89
N ALA A 141 2.50 -0.44 2.94
CA ALA A 141 2.07 -1.61 3.67
C ALA A 141 0.69 -1.35 4.29
N GLU A 142 0.02 -2.41 4.74
CA GLU A 142 -1.22 -2.29 5.49
C GLU A 142 -1.05 -1.35 6.69
N GLY A 143 -1.97 -0.39 6.84
CA GLY A 143 -1.94 0.57 7.94
C GLY A 143 -0.74 1.55 7.92
N VAL A 144 0.05 1.61 6.84
CA VAL A 144 1.08 2.63 6.63
C VAL A 144 0.59 3.61 5.56
N ARG A 145 0.69 4.90 5.88
CA ARG A 145 0.35 5.98 4.95
C ARG A 145 1.57 6.86 4.77
N ALA A 146 1.84 7.23 3.53
CA ALA A 146 2.87 8.19 3.20
C ALA A 146 2.35 9.20 2.17
N ILE A 147 2.60 10.49 2.37
CA ILE A 147 2.12 11.57 1.50
C ILE A 147 3.32 12.39 1.03
N VAL A 148 3.47 12.50 -0.29
CA VAL A 148 4.52 13.28 -0.94
C VAL A 148 4.01 14.70 -1.14
N PHE A 149 4.79 15.66 -0.67
CA PHE A 149 4.58 17.08 -0.90
C PHE A 149 5.71 17.63 -1.76
N ASP A 150 5.36 18.49 -2.71
CA ASP A 150 6.30 19.14 -3.60
C ASP A 150 6.01 20.64 -3.74
N GLY A 151 7.04 21.43 -4.00
CA GLY A 151 6.91 22.88 -4.16
C GLY A 151 8.24 23.62 -4.00
N ALA A 152 8.16 24.91 -3.71
CA ALA A 152 9.35 25.73 -3.49
C ALA A 152 10.20 25.14 -2.35
N GLY A 153 11.50 24.95 -2.59
CA GLY A 153 12.42 24.32 -1.64
C GLY A 153 12.38 22.79 -1.60
N GLY A 154 12.05 22.13 -2.71
CA GLY A 154 12.19 20.67 -2.89
C GLY A 154 11.01 19.84 -2.42
N SER A 155 11.13 18.52 -2.56
CA SER A 155 10.07 17.57 -2.20
C SER A 155 10.33 16.94 -0.83
N CYS A 156 9.25 16.56 -0.13
CA CYS A 156 9.33 15.80 1.11
C CYS A 156 8.20 14.75 1.20
N LEU A 157 8.44 13.71 2.00
CA LEU A 157 7.51 12.65 2.33
C LEU A 157 7.19 12.72 3.82
N PHE A 158 5.91 12.74 4.14
CA PHE A 158 5.44 12.47 5.50
C PHE A 158 4.92 11.05 5.57
N ALA A 159 5.44 10.22 6.47
CA ALA A 159 5.04 8.83 6.61
C ALA A 159 4.71 8.46 8.06
N TRP A 160 3.67 7.64 8.26
CA TRP A 160 3.27 7.16 9.58
C TRP A 160 2.51 5.84 9.48
N SER A 161 2.37 5.15 10.62
CA SER A 161 1.53 3.97 10.75
C SER A 161 0.33 4.23 11.67
N GLN A 162 -0.84 3.72 11.27
CA GLN A 162 -2.07 3.71 12.04
C GLN A 162 -2.27 2.40 12.83
N SER A 163 -1.27 1.52 12.87
CA SER A 163 -1.43 0.19 13.45
C SER A 163 -1.64 0.23 14.96
N ALA A 164 -2.70 -0.43 15.43
CA ALA A 164 -2.98 -0.61 16.85
C ALA A 164 -1.88 -1.48 17.48
N GLY A 165 -1.10 -0.90 18.40
CA GLY A 165 -0.02 -1.58 19.09
C GLY A 165 1.30 -0.82 19.14
N GLY A 166 1.44 0.28 18.40
CA GLY A 166 2.64 1.14 18.49
C GLY A 166 3.94 0.48 18.03
N VAL A 167 3.88 -0.70 17.43
CA VAL A 167 5.04 -1.42 16.89
C VAL A 167 5.55 -0.64 15.67
N PRO A 168 6.81 -0.16 15.69
CA PRO A 168 7.41 0.47 14.52
C PRO A 168 7.34 -0.48 13.32
N ARG A 169 6.87 0.04 12.19
CA ARG A 169 6.91 -0.65 10.91
C ARG A 169 8.00 -0.02 10.06
N GLU A 170 8.43 -0.73 9.03
CA GLU A 170 9.41 -0.22 8.08
C GLU A 170 8.89 -0.47 6.66
N PHE A 171 9.27 0.40 5.72
CA PHE A 171 9.10 0.11 4.30
C PHE A 171 10.32 0.58 3.52
N ASP A 172 10.63 -0.13 2.43
CA ASP A 172 11.74 0.18 1.53
C ASP A 172 11.20 0.93 0.31
N ALA A 173 11.77 2.09 -0.03
CA ALA A 173 11.35 2.91 -1.17
C ALA A 173 12.53 3.58 -1.90
N TYR A 174 12.35 3.90 -3.18
CA TYR A 174 13.33 4.71 -3.93
C TYR A 174 13.18 6.20 -3.57
N LEU A 175 13.95 6.65 -2.57
CA LEU A 175 13.91 8.03 -2.09
C LEU A 175 14.95 8.95 -2.74
N GLY A 176 15.90 8.40 -3.50
CA GLY A 176 17.06 9.14 -4.00
C GLY A 176 18.27 9.08 -3.07
N ASN A 177 19.42 9.54 -3.57
CA ASN A 177 20.70 9.42 -2.87
C ASN A 177 20.84 10.40 -1.71
N ASP A 178 20.31 11.62 -1.88
CA ASP A 178 20.42 12.71 -0.91
C ASP A 178 19.33 12.71 0.16
N ALA A 179 18.41 11.74 0.11
CA ALA A 179 17.30 11.64 1.04
C ALA A 179 17.75 11.58 2.49
N ARG A 180 17.19 12.46 3.31
CA ARG A 180 17.43 12.57 4.75
C ARG A 180 16.12 12.47 5.50
N SER A 181 16.16 12.06 6.76
CA SER A 181 14.96 12.03 7.59
C SER A 181 15.15 12.64 8.97
N ILE A 182 14.06 13.22 9.46
CA ILE A 182 13.94 13.76 10.81
C ILE A 182 12.60 13.37 11.43
N ASP A 183 12.55 13.31 12.76
CA ASP A 183 11.29 13.27 13.48
C ASP A 183 10.69 14.69 13.64
N LEU A 184 9.50 14.79 14.25
CA LEU A 184 8.86 16.09 14.48
C LEU A 184 9.62 16.99 15.47
N TRP A 185 10.48 16.42 16.33
CA TRP A 185 11.31 17.19 17.23
C TRP A 185 12.59 17.72 16.57
N GLY A 186 12.83 17.37 15.30
CA GLY A 186 14.00 17.79 14.54
C GLY A 186 15.23 16.90 14.75
N ASN A 187 15.07 15.74 15.39
CA ASN A 187 16.17 14.79 15.51
C ASN A 187 16.35 14.05 14.18
N ASN A 188 17.59 13.91 13.74
CA ASN A 188 17.90 13.11 12.57
C ASN A 188 17.58 11.63 12.84
N VAL A 189 16.94 10.99 11.87
CA VAL A 189 16.69 9.56 11.86
C VAL A 189 17.54 8.94 10.75
N THR A 190 18.20 7.83 11.02
CA THR A 190 19.05 7.17 10.01
C THR A 190 18.19 6.36 9.05
N LEU A 191 18.38 6.57 7.75
CA LEU A 191 17.79 5.75 6.69
C LEU A 191 18.78 4.67 6.28
N ALA A 192 18.48 3.40 6.59
CA ALA A 192 19.29 2.29 6.11
C ALA A 192 19.12 2.13 4.59
N SER A 193 20.18 1.77 3.88
CA SER A 193 20.12 1.48 2.44
C SER A 193 20.04 -0.01 2.19
N ARG A 194 19.21 -0.42 1.23
CA ARG A 194 19.10 -1.80 0.76
C ARG A 194 18.74 -1.80 -0.72
N ASP A 195 19.57 -2.41 -1.56
CA ASP A 195 19.29 -2.62 -3.00
C ASP A 195 18.90 -1.33 -3.77
N GLY A 196 19.54 -0.21 -3.46
CA GLY A 196 19.24 1.10 -4.05
C GLY A 196 18.00 1.80 -3.49
N ARG A 197 17.29 1.15 -2.56
CA ARG A 197 16.19 1.73 -1.78
C ARG A 197 16.69 2.20 -0.42
N ARG A 198 15.91 3.10 0.19
CA ARG A 198 16.08 3.55 1.57
C ARG A 198 14.94 2.98 2.40
N ARG A 199 15.29 2.50 3.60
CA ARG A 199 14.36 1.97 4.59
C ARG A 199 13.87 3.08 5.49
N VAL A 200 12.56 3.30 5.51
CA VAL A 200 11.90 4.34 6.30
C VAL A 200 11.25 3.71 7.53
N PRO A 201 11.74 4.00 8.76
CA PRO A 201 11.06 3.59 9.98
C PRO A 201 9.82 4.47 10.19
N VAL A 202 8.67 3.86 10.44
CA VAL A 202 7.40 4.54 10.69
C VAL A 202 6.77 4.09 11.99
N GLY A 203 6.29 5.06 12.75
CA GLY A 203 5.49 4.86 13.95
C GLY A 203 4.19 5.65 13.88
N PRO A 204 3.47 5.79 15.01
CA PRO A 204 2.27 6.62 15.06
C PRO A 204 2.57 8.11 14.88
N VAL A 205 3.73 8.59 15.33
CA VAL A 205 4.19 9.96 15.06
C VAL A 205 4.78 10.01 13.65
N PRO A 206 4.35 10.95 12.78
CA PRO A 206 4.91 11.08 11.45
C PRO A 206 6.42 11.33 11.44
N ILE A 207 7.13 10.61 10.57
CA ILE A 207 8.50 10.92 10.18
C ILE A 207 8.47 11.79 8.92
N ILE A 208 9.45 12.68 8.79
CA ILE A 208 9.64 13.53 7.61
C ILE A 208 10.88 13.02 6.89
N VAL A 209 10.76 12.71 5.61
CA VAL A 209 11.88 12.46 4.71
C VAL A 209 11.94 13.61 3.71
N TYR A 210 13.09 14.23 3.51
CA TYR A 210 13.27 15.38 2.62
C TYR A 210 14.48 15.18 1.71
N ASP A 211 14.63 16.08 0.74
CA ASP A 211 15.57 15.93 -0.39
C ASP A 211 15.32 14.61 -1.14
N ILE A 212 14.04 14.26 -1.29
CA ILE A 212 13.62 13.04 -1.98
C ILE A 212 13.50 13.26 -3.48
N ASP A 213 13.71 12.19 -4.24
CA ASP A 213 13.34 12.12 -5.66
C ASP A 213 11.85 11.76 -5.80
N ALA A 214 10.99 12.78 -5.75
CA ALA A 214 9.54 12.60 -5.83
C ALA A 214 9.08 11.92 -7.14
N PRO A 215 9.58 12.26 -8.34
CA PRO A 215 9.19 11.58 -9.57
C PRO A 215 9.44 10.07 -9.54
N VAL A 216 10.58 9.61 -9.02
CA VAL A 216 10.86 8.17 -8.91
C VAL A 216 9.99 7.50 -7.85
N LEU A 217 9.81 8.13 -6.70
CA LEU A 217 8.96 7.61 -5.64
C LEU A 217 7.50 7.45 -6.11
N LEU A 218 6.98 8.42 -6.86
CA LEU A 218 5.63 8.39 -7.41
C LEU A 218 5.50 7.42 -8.60
N LEU A 219 6.55 7.25 -9.40
CA LEU A 219 6.62 6.19 -10.40
C LEU A 219 6.48 4.82 -9.74
N GLU A 220 7.26 4.54 -8.68
CA GLU A 220 7.14 3.32 -7.88
C GLU A 220 5.71 3.15 -7.33
N ALA A 221 5.12 4.22 -6.79
CA ALA A 221 3.76 4.20 -6.28
C ALA A 221 2.69 3.93 -7.36
N SER A 222 2.96 4.27 -8.63
CA SER A 222 2.06 4.05 -9.76
C SER A 222 2.19 2.65 -10.40
N PHE A 223 3.29 1.95 -10.12
CA PHE A 223 3.58 0.65 -10.73
C PHE A 223 2.54 -0.40 -10.33
N ARG A 224 1.88 -1.02 -11.31
CA ARG A 224 0.94 -2.13 -11.10
C ARG A 224 1.21 -3.25 -12.08
N PHE A 225 1.00 -4.47 -11.61
CA PHE A 225 1.06 -5.70 -12.38
C PHE A 225 -0.12 -6.56 -11.93
N GLU A 226 -1.20 -6.56 -12.71
CA GLU A 226 -2.51 -7.09 -12.29
C GLU A 226 -3.20 -7.86 -13.42
N PRO A 227 -3.78 -9.05 -13.17
CA PRO A 227 -3.81 -9.75 -11.90
C PRO A 227 -2.44 -10.31 -11.47
N ARG A 228 -2.27 -10.52 -10.16
CA ARG A 228 -1.10 -11.21 -9.58
C ARG A 228 -1.32 -12.72 -9.46
N PHE A 229 -2.11 -13.27 -10.38
CA PHE A 229 -2.49 -14.68 -10.42
C PHE A 229 -2.33 -15.19 -11.85
N VAL A 230 -1.69 -16.34 -12.01
CA VAL A 230 -1.48 -17.00 -13.30
C VAL A 230 -2.03 -18.42 -13.21
N GLN A 231 -2.98 -18.74 -14.08
CA GLN A 231 -3.57 -20.08 -14.13
C GLN A 231 -2.79 -21.01 -15.08
N ILE A 232 -2.58 -22.25 -14.64
CA ILE A 232 -1.67 -23.23 -15.28
C ILE A 232 -2.09 -23.64 -16.71
N HIS A 233 -3.39 -23.57 -17.04
CA HIS A 233 -3.93 -24.06 -18.33
C HIS A 233 -4.67 -23.02 -19.16
N LYS A 234 -5.03 -21.88 -18.55
CA LYS A 234 -5.63 -20.73 -19.22
C LYS A 234 -4.95 -19.49 -18.66
N PRO A 235 -3.98 -18.88 -19.34
CA PRO A 235 -3.29 -17.70 -18.82
C PRO A 235 -4.15 -16.42 -18.89
N GLU A 236 -5.47 -16.57 -18.80
CA GLU A 236 -6.44 -15.47 -18.78
C GLU A 236 -7.00 -15.34 -17.35
N PRO A 237 -7.16 -14.12 -16.82
CA PRO A 237 -6.81 -12.84 -17.44
C PRO A 237 -5.29 -12.66 -17.52
N ARG A 238 -4.82 -12.10 -18.64
CA ARG A 238 -3.39 -11.81 -18.81
C ARG A 238 -3.02 -10.60 -17.95
N PRO A 239 -1.92 -10.66 -17.18
CA PRO A 239 -1.46 -9.52 -16.41
C PRO A 239 -1.21 -8.28 -17.27
N ILE A 240 -1.67 -7.15 -16.80
CA ILE A 240 -1.39 -5.83 -17.36
C ILE A 240 -0.35 -5.17 -16.45
N LEU A 241 0.79 -4.84 -17.06
CA LEU A 241 1.80 -3.99 -16.46
C LEU A 241 1.47 -2.53 -16.80
N ARG A 242 1.37 -1.68 -15.78
CA ARG A 242 1.18 -0.24 -15.96
C ARG A 242 2.00 0.57 -14.98
N PHE A 243 2.41 1.77 -15.40
CA PHE A 243 3.01 2.80 -14.56
C PHE A 243 2.86 4.15 -15.25
N ARG A 244 2.95 5.24 -14.49
CA ARG A 244 2.72 6.60 -14.98
C ARG A 244 3.96 7.46 -14.83
N ASN A 245 4.26 8.28 -15.83
CA ASN A 245 5.20 9.37 -15.67
C ASN A 245 4.54 10.48 -14.86
N THR A 246 4.92 10.61 -13.59
CA THR A 246 4.39 11.61 -12.65
C THR A 246 5.29 12.86 -12.55
N GLY A 247 6.46 12.84 -13.20
CA GLY A 247 7.38 13.97 -13.22
C GLY A 247 7.00 15.04 -14.25
N GLY A 248 7.63 16.20 -14.16
CA GLY A 248 7.45 17.31 -15.09
C GLY A 248 8.24 17.21 -16.40
N ALA A 249 9.07 16.16 -16.56
CA ALA A 249 9.91 15.94 -17.74
C ALA A 249 9.53 14.62 -18.43
N ARG A 250 9.85 14.52 -19.73
CA ARG A 250 9.69 13.26 -20.49
C ARG A 250 10.56 12.16 -19.87
N MET A 251 9.96 10.98 -19.71
CA MET A 251 10.60 9.79 -19.21
C MET A 251 10.76 8.79 -20.36
N ALA A 252 11.95 8.22 -20.54
CA ALA A 252 12.17 7.21 -21.57
C ALA A 252 13.12 6.13 -21.07
N GLY A 253 12.98 4.93 -21.60
CA GLY A 253 13.81 3.80 -21.19
C GLY A 253 13.40 2.45 -21.78
N GLU A 254 14.00 1.42 -21.19
CA GLU A 254 13.72 0.01 -21.45
C GLU A 254 13.09 -0.64 -20.22
N LEU A 255 12.09 -1.47 -20.45
CA LEU A 255 11.46 -2.35 -19.48
C LEU A 255 11.94 -3.77 -19.73
N ILE A 256 12.36 -4.47 -18.68
CA ILE A 256 12.83 -5.86 -18.75
C ILE A 256 12.08 -6.67 -17.69
N ILE A 257 11.45 -7.77 -18.10
CA ILE A 257 10.79 -8.71 -17.20
C ILE A 257 11.67 -9.95 -17.07
N GLN A 258 12.15 -10.20 -15.87
CA GLN A 258 12.90 -11.40 -15.50
C GLN A 258 11.94 -12.34 -14.77
N ALA A 259 11.73 -13.52 -15.35
CA ALA A 259 10.89 -14.57 -14.79
C ALA A 259 11.76 -15.72 -14.26
N PRO A 260 11.20 -16.60 -13.42
CA PRO A 260 11.83 -17.88 -13.08
C PRO A 260 12.31 -18.63 -14.33
N ASP A 261 13.30 -19.50 -14.11
CA ASP A 261 13.79 -20.38 -15.16
C ASP A 261 12.64 -21.18 -15.81
N ASP A 262 12.76 -21.42 -17.12
CA ASP A 262 11.78 -22.11 -17.96
C ASP A 262 10.43 -21.39 -18.21
N TRP A 263 10.17 -20.25 -17.56
CA TRP A 263 9.01 -19.42 -17.89
C TRP A 263 9.25 -18.62 -19.16
N ARG A 264 8.25 -18.55 -20.04
CA ARG A 264 8.31 -17.68 -21.22
C ARG A 264 7.39 -16.48 -21.00
N VAL A 265 7.97 -15.29 -21.02
CA VAL A 265 7.23 -14.02 -20.89
C VAL A 265 7.30 -13.25 -22.20
N LYS A 266 6.17 -12.71 -22.66
CA LYS A 266 6.09 -11.86 -23.85
C LYS A 266 5.25 -10.60 -23.57
N PRO A 267 5.80 -9.39 -23.79
CA PRO A 267 7.20 -9.13 -24.09
C PRO A 267 8.10 -9.35 -22.86
N ALA A 268 9.26 -9.97 -23.03
CA ALA A 268 10.29 -10.01 -21.98
C ALA A 268 11.06 -8.69 -21.89
N ARG A 269 11.08 -7.91 -22.98
CA ARG A 269 11.67 -6.58 -23.07
C ARG A 269 10.78 -5.67 -23.89
N ASP A 270 10.66 -4.42 -23.48
CA ASP A 270 9.92 -3.41 -24.22
C ASP A 270 10.57 -2.04 -24.04
N THR A 271 10.33 -1.12 -24.96
CA THR A 271 10.80 0.27 -24.85
C THR A 271 9.62 1.19 -24.60
N PHE A 272 9.84 2.27 -23.86
CA PHE A 272 8.82 3.27 -23.62
C PHE A 272 9.38 4.69 -23.67
N ALA A 273 8.51 5.62 -24.05
CA ALA A 273 8.72 7.04 -23.91
C ALA A 273 7.37 7.65 -23.51
N LEU A 274 7.35 8.36 -22.39
CA LEU A 274 6.15 8.93 -21.77
C LEU A 274 6.39 10.41 -21.51
N ASP A 275 5.54 11.26 -22.07
CA ASP A 275 5.49 12.68 -21.70
C ASP A 275 4.86 12.84 -20.29
N PRO A 276 4.98 14.02 -19.65
CA PRO A 276 4.44 14.25 -18.32
C PRO A 276 2.95 13.88 -18.19
N GLY A 277 2.65 13.03 -17.22
CA GLY A 277 1.29 12.57 -16.97
C GLY A 277 0.83 11.38 -17.81
N GLU A 278 1.60 10.91 -18.79
CA GLU A 278 1.26 9.74 -19.60
C GLU A 278 1.45 8.41 -18.83
N GLU A 279 0.66 7.41 -19.20
CA GLU A 279 0.69 6.06 -18.63
C GLU A 279 1.25 5.06 -19.67
N TYR A 280 2.24 4.27 -19.27
CA TYR A 280 2.61 3.06 -19.98
C TYR A 280 1.65 1.95 -19.57
N ARG A 281 1.13 1.21 -20.56
CA ARG A 281 0.25 0.06 -20.34
C ARG A 281 0.59 -1.05 -21.32
N ARG A 282 0.87 -2.25 -20.81
CA ARG A 282 1.22 -3.41 -21.63
C ARG A 282 0.64 -4.69 -21.06
N GLU A 283 0.02 -5.48 -21.93
CA GLU A 283 -0.38 -6.84 -21.61
C GLU A 283 0.86 -7.75 -21.63
N VAL A 284 0.98 -8.60 -20.62
CA VAL A 284 2.09 -9.52 -20.43
C VAL A 284 1.57 -10.95 -20.54
N GLN A 285 2.02 -11.67 -21.56
CA GLN A 285 1.73 -13.09 -21.74
C GLN A 285 2.77 -13.91 -20.96
N ILE A 286 2.29 -14.76 -20.06
CA ILE A 286 3.13 -15.68 -19.30
C ILE A 286 2.76 -17.11 -19.74
N THR A 287 3.74 -17.87 -20.19
CA THR A 287 3.61 -19.30 -20.48
C THR A 287 4.45 -20.06 -19.46
N LEU A 288 3.77 -20.88 -18.67
CA LEU A 288 4.38 -21.73 -17.64
C LEU A 288 4.92 -23.02 -18.28
N PRO A 289 6.02 -23.58 -17.76
CA PRO A 289 6.48 -24.91 -18.16
C PRO A 289 5.45 -25.98 -17.80
N PRO A 290 5.48 -27.15 -18.48
CA PRO A 290 4.65 -28.29 -18.11
C PRO A 290 4.86 -28.68 -16.63
N ARG A 291 3.78 -29.06 -15.94
CA ARG A 291 3.82 -29.51 -14.53
C ARG A 291 4.36 -28.46 -13.55
N GLN A 292 4.11 -27.18 -13.84
CA GLN A 292 4.42 -26.09 -12.92
C GLN A 292 3.77 -26.33 -11.55
N LEU A 293 4.57 -26.28 -10.49
CA LEU A 293 4.05 -26.37 -9.13
C LEU A 293 3.24 -25.13 -8.77
N ALA A 294 2.07 -25.31 -8.16
CA ALA A 294 1.33 -24.20 -7.60
C ALA A 294 1.92 -23.73 -6.27
N ARG A 295 2.37 -22.48 -6.27
CA ARG A 295 2.91 -21.72 -5.14
C ARG A 295 3.04 -20.26 -5.56
N ASP A 296 3.53 -19.44 -4.64
CA ASP A 296 3.92 -18.08 -4.96
C ASP A 296 5.32 -18.08 -5.62
N TYR A 297 5.46 -17.33 -6.71
CA TYR A 297 6.68 -17.08 -7.46
C TYR A 297 6.95 -15.58 -7.48
N GLN A 298 8.20 -15.18 -7.73
CA GLN A 298 8.55 -13.78 -7.87
C GLN A 298 9.07 -13.52 -9.29
N LEU A 299 8.47 -12.55 -9.98
CA LEU A 299 9.07 -11.90 -11.14
C LEU A 299 9.87 -10.68 -10.68
N LEU A 300 10.90 -10.32 -11.44
CA LEU A 300 11.55 -9.02 -11.29
C LEU A 300 11.30 -8.19 -12.54
N VAL A 301 10.63 -7.05 -12.38
CA VAL A 301 10.54 -6.04 -13.43
C VAL A 301 11.63 -4.99 -13.19
N GLU A 302 12.50 -4.80 -14.17
CA GLU A 302 13.55 -3.80 -14.18
C GLU A 302 13.19 -2.68 -15.18
N LEU A 303 13.17 -1.43 -14.70
CA LEU A 303 13.07 -0.24 -15.56
C LEU A 303 14.46 0.39 -15.66
N ARG A 304 15.01 0.44 -16.86
CA ARG A 304 16.26 1.15 -17.19
C ARG A 304 15.90 2.47 -17.83
N LEU A 305 15.86 3.52 -17.02
CA LEU A 305 15.59 4.87 -17.49
C LEU A 305 16.83 5.42 -18.20
N SER A 306 16.63 6.05 -19.34
CA SER A 306 17.65 6.82 -20.08
C SER A 306 17.39 8.33 -20.00
N ALA A 307 16.16 8.75 -19.67
CA ALA A 307 15.77 10.14 -19.46
C ALA A 307 14.74 10.25 -18.30
N PRO A 308 14.76 11.35 -17.52
CA PRO A 308 15.66 12.50 -17.63
C PRO A 308 17.11 12.20 -17.22
N GLU A 309 17.32 11.21 -16.36
CA GLU A 309 18.64 10.79 -15.91
C GLU A 309 18.77 9.26 -15.96
N PRO A 310 19.93 8.72 -16.36
CA PRO A 310 20.16 7.29 -16.38
C PRO A 310 20.04 6.67 -14.98
N ARG A 311 19.14 5.70 -14.82
CA ARG A 311 18.99 4.94 -13.57
C ARG A 311 18.26 3.62 -13.78
N THR A 312 18.45 2.70 -12.85
CA THR A 312 17.80 1.39 -12.88
C THR A 312 16.93 1.21 -11.65
N LEU A 313 15.65 0.92 -11.88
CA LEU A 313 14.67 0.65 -10.83
C LEU A 313 14.23 -0.81 -10.93
N ARG A 314 14.12 -1.45 -9.77
CA ARG A 314 13.76 -2.86 -9.61
C ARG A 314 12.48 -3.00 -8.81
N PHE A 315 11.54 -3.76 -9.37
CA PHE A 315 10.21 -4.01 -8.83
C PHE A 315 9.98 -5.53 -8.74
N PRO A 316 10.15 -6.13 -7.55
CA PRO A 316 9.73 -7.50 -7.33
C PRO A 316 8.20 -7.58 -7.41
N VAL A 317 7.70 -8.57 -8.14
CA VAL A 317 6.28 -8.84 -8.31
C VAL A 317 6.00 -10.27 -7.89
N ASP A 318 5.32 -10.42 -6.75
CA ASP A 318 4.86 -11.72 -6.30
C ASP A 318 3.63 -12.14 -7.12
N LEU A 319 3.71 -13.33 -7.71
CA LEU A 319 2.67 -13.96 -8.51
C LEU A 319 2.28 -15.30 -7.91
N ARG A 320 0.97 -15.52 -7.77
CA ARG A 320 0.44 -16.82 -7.40
C ARG A 320 0.14 -17.65 -8.64
N VAL A 321 0.69 -18.86 -8.69
CA VAL A 321 0.33 -19.85 -9.71
C VAL A 321 -0.64 -20.86 -9.10
N GLY A 322 -1.76 -21.11 -9.77
CA GLY A 322 -2.77 -22.05 -9.26
C GLY A 322 -3.91 -22.34 -10.24
N LEU A 323 -5.03 -22.80 -9.69
CA LEU A 323 -6.30 -22.93 -10.41
C LEU A 323 -7.30 -21.91 -9.90
N GLU A 324 -7.92 -21.17 -10.82
CA GLU A 324 -8.99 -20.26 -10.45
C GLU A 324 -10.19 -21.03 -9.91
N GLY A 325 -10.80 -20.50 -8.85
CA GLY A 325 -12.01 -21.05 -8.24
C GLY A 325 -11.81 -22.34 -7.44
N VAL A 326 -10.59 -22.83 -7.27
CA VAL A 326 -10.32 -24.07 -6.50
C VAL A 326 -9.07 -23.89 -5.66
N ASP A 327 -9.18 -24.22 -4.37
CA ASP A 327 -8.05 -24.27 -3.45
C ASP A 327 -7.75 -25.73 -3.08
N VAL A 328 -6.47 -26.12 -3.16
CA VAL A 328 -6.02 -27.50 -2.92
C VAL A 328 -4.77 -27.47 -2.07
N TYR A 329 -4.80 -28.17 -0.95
CA TYR A 329 -3.66 -28.33 -0.06
C TYR A 329 -3.63 -29.75 0.51
N ALA A 330 -2.49 -30.16 1.03
CA ALA A 330 -2.37 -31.44 1.72
C ALA A 330 -1.55 -31.29 3.00
N VAL A 331 -1.83 -32.16 3.95
CA VAL A 331 -1.03 -32.34 5.16
C VAL A 331 -0.60 -33.81 5.25
N ALA A 332 0.59 -34.06 5.77
CA ALA A 332 1.15 -35.41 5.90
C ALA A 332 1.56 -35.67 7.36
N TRP A 333 1.29 -36.87 7.85
CA TRP A 333 1.70 -37.33 9.18
C TRP A 333 1.96 -38.84 9.20
N PHE A 334 2.71 -39.31 10.19
CA PHE A 334 2.90 -40.74 10.42
C PHE A 334 1.88 -41.28 11.42
N GLU A 335 1.27 -42.41 11.12
CA GLU A 335 0.48 -43.22 12.04
C GLU A 335 1.19 -44.56 12.24
N GLY A 336 1.95 -44.66 13.33
CA GLY A 336 2.92 -45.74 13.51
C GLY A 336 4.05 -45.66 12.46
N ASP A 337 4.15 -46.70 11.63
CA ASP A 337 5.10 -46.77 10.51
C ASP A 337 4.50 -46.34 9.16
N ASP A 338 3.20 -46.07 9.12
CA ASP A 338 2.49 -45.74 7.89
C ASP A 338 2.46 -44.23 7.69
N LEU A 339 2.74 -43.78 6.46
CA LEU A 339 2.62 -42.37 6.09
C LEU A 339 1.21 -42.09 5.59
N VAL A 340 0.52 -41.17 6.25
CA VAL A 340 -0.82 -40.72 5.90
C VAL A 340 -0.75 -39.32 5.29
N VAL A 341 -1.38 -39.14 4.13
CA VAL A 341 -1.50 -37.85 3.45
C VAL A 341 -2.98 -37.51 3.26
N GLU A 342 -3.44 -36.43 3.88
CA GLU A 342 -4.79 -35.89 3.68
C GLU A 342 -4.74 -34.71 2.72
N GLN A 343 -5.33 -34.91 1.53
CA GLN A 343 -5.52 -33.86 0.53
C GLN A 343 -6.92 -33.26 0.70
N THR A 344 -6.97 -31.94 0.83
CA THR A 344 -8.21 -31.16 0.90
C THR A 344 -8.40 -30.34 -0.37
N LEU A 345 -9.61 -30.36 -0.91
CA LEU A 345 -10.04 -29.50 -2.00
C LEU A 345 -11.23 -28.66 -1.53
N ARG A 346 -11.11 -27.34 -1.69
CA ARG A 346 -12.21 -26.39 -1.46
C ARG A 346 -12.61 -25.76 -2.78
N ASN A 347 -13.90 -25.88 -3.11
CA ASN A 347 -14.47 -25.21 -4.25
C ASN A 347 -14.83 -23.77 -3.88
N LEU A 348 -14.22 -22.82 -4.55
CA LEU A 348 -14.43 -21.37 -4.39
C LEU A 348 -15.21 -20.76 -5.56
N SER A 349 -15.54 -21.55 -6.59
CA SER A 349 -16.41 -21.10 -7.67
C SER A 349 -17.89 -21.20 -7.30
N ASP A 350 -18.73 -20.68 -8.19
CA ASP A 350 -20.18 -20.75 -8.18
C ASP A 350 -20.74 -21.97 -8.93
N GLU A 351 -19.87 -22.84 -9.44
CA GLU A 351 -20.22 -24.04 -10.19
C GLU A 351 -19.80 -25.32 -9.47
N HIS A 352 -20.42 -26.45 -9.81
CA HIS A 352 -19.94 -27.76 -9.36
C HIS A 352 -18.63 -28.14 -10.06
N VAL A 353 -17.68 -28.71 -9.31
CA VAL A 353 -16.39 -29.12 -9.87
C VAL A 353 -16.09 -30.59 -9.64
N ASN A 354 -15.34 -31.17 -10.58
CA ASN A 354 -14.99 -32.59 -10.60
C ASN A 354 -13.50 -32.75 -10.93
N PHE A 355 -12.75 -33.43 -10.07
CA PHE A 355 -11.32 -33.66 -10.23
C PHE A 355 -10.94 -35.11 -9.95
N THR A 356 -10.09 -35.69 -10.80
CA THR A 356 -9.20 -36.78 -10.39
C THR A 356 -8.10 -36.22 -9.50
N ALA A 357 -7.61 -37.02 -8.56
CA ALA A 357 -6.58 -36.63 -7.61
C ALA A 357 -5.53 -37.74 -7.48
N PHE A 358 -4.32 -37.38 -7.08
CA PHE A 358 -3.26 -38.35 -6.87
C PHE A 358 -2.29 -37.92 -5.78
N CYS A 359 -1.57 -38.90 -5.21
CA CYS A 359 -0.41 -38.71 -4.36
C CYS A 359 0.68 -39.73 -4.73
N GLU A 360 1.91 -39.25 -4.90
CA GLU A 360 3.07 -39.99 -5.39
C GLU A 360 4.30 -39.65 -4.54
N PRO A 361 4.62 -40.49 -3.53
CA PRO A 361 5.86 -40.40 -2.79
C PRO A 361 7.05 -40.91 -3.59
N PRO A 362 8.28 -40.44 -3.32
CA PRO A 362 9.46 -40.92 -4.02
C PRO A 362 9.70 -42.41 -3.75
N GLY A 363 9.98 -43.17 -4.81
CA GLY A 363 10.26 -44.60 -4.72
C GLY A 363 9.05 -45.49 -4.35
N ARG A 364 7.85 -44.92 -4.18
CA ARG A 364 6.62 -45.66 -3.89
C ARG A 364 5.64 -45.61 -5.07
N ARG A 365 4.68 -46.53 -5.07
CA ARG A 365 3.60 -46.53 -6.06
C ARG A 365 2.68 -45.33 -5.81
N ARG A 366 2.36 -44.59 -6.88
CA ARG A 366 1.31 -43.56 -6.89
C ARG A 366 -0.05 -44.14 -6.50
N LEU A 367 -0.78 -43.41 -5.65
CA LEU A 367 -2.18 -43.67 -5.31
C LEU A 367 -3.08 -42.62 -5.97
N ASP A 368 -4.21 -43.04 -6.52
CA ASP A 368 -5.19 -42.19 -7.21
C ASP A 368 -6.51 -42.13 -6.44
N SER A 369 -7.22 -41.01 -6.56
CA SER A 369 -8.53 -40.76 -5.96
C SER A 369 -9.37 -39.82 -6.85
N ALA A 370 -10.55 -39.44 -6.38
CA ALA A 370 -11.39 -38.45 -7.05
C ALA A 370 -12.21 -37.60 -6.08
N PHE A 371 -12.30 -36.33 -6.42
CA PHE A 371 -13.18 -35.30 -5.90
C PHE A 371 -14.34 -35.14 -6.88
N ARG A 372 -15.52 -35.65 -6.54
CA ARG A 372 -16.69 -35.65 -7.44
C ARG A 372 -17.78 -34.78 -6.87
N ASP A 373 -18.48 -34.10 -7.76
CA ASP A 373 -19.67 -33.30 -7.50
C ASP A 373 -19.50 -32.34 -6.32
N ILE A 374 -18.38 -31.60 -6.31
CA ILE A 374 -18.10 -30.64 -5.22
C ILE A 374 -18.85 -29.35 -5.53
N GLY A 375 -19.90 -29.08 -4.76
CA GLY A 375 -20.72 -27.88 -4.91
C GLY A 375 -19.99 -26.59 -4.51
N PRO A 376 -20.54 -25.42 -4.87
CA PRO A 376 -20.00 -24.12 -4.50
C PRO A 376 -19.75 -23.96 -3.00
N GLY A 377 -18.57 -23.46 -2.62
CA GLY A 377 -18.17 -23.28 -1.22
C GLY A 377 -17.86 -24.58 -0.45
N GLN A 378 -18.11 -25.75 -1.03
CA GLN A 378 -17.90 -27.03 -0.36
C GLN A 378 -16.41 -27.36 -0.22
N THR A 379 -16.06 -28.01 0.88
CA THR A 379 -14.73 -28.56 1.13
C THR A 379 -14.81 -30.07 1.28
N VAL A 380 -13.96 -30.81 0.57
CA VAL A 380 -13.92 -32.28 0.58
C VAL A 380 -12.48 -32.73 0.81
N ARG A 381 -12.33 -33.88 1.48
CA ARG A 381 -11.02 -34.46 1.83
C ARG A 381 -10.84 -35.86 1.24
N ARG A 382 -9.59 -36.22 0.96
CA ARG A 382 -9.16 -37.55 0.53
C ARG A 382 -7.88 -37.94 1.25
N THR A 383 -7.84 -39.19 1.69
CA THR A 383 -6.71 -39.72 2.47
C THR A 383 -6.00 -40.79 1.65
N TYR A 384 -4.68 -40.69 1.60
CA TYR A 384 -3.77 -41.68 1.02
C TYR A 384 -2.95 -42.28 2.16
N VAL A 385 -2.86 -43.60 2.22
CA VAL A 385 -2.08 -44.31 3.24
C VAL A 385 -0.99 -45.11 2.53
N PHE A 386 0.26 -44.87 2.92
CA PHE A 386 1.43 -45.58 2.42
C PHE A 386 2.00 -46.44 3.55
N PRO A 387 1.77 -47.77 3.50
CA PRO A 387 2.21 -48.66 4.57
C PRO A 387 3.73 -48.73 4.69
N ALA A 388 4.23 -48.93 5.92
CA ALA A 388 5.65 -49.16 6.23
C ALA A 388 6.58 -48.19 5.47
N SER A 389 6.39 -46.89 5.73
CA SER A 389 6.95 -45.79 4.94
C SER A 389 7.77 -44.80 5.76
N ARG A 390 8.30 -45.22 6.92
CA ARG A 390 9.18 -44.39 7.76
C ARG A 390 10.47 -43.93 7.07
N ASP A 391 10.92 -44.67 6.07
CA ASP A 391 12.00 -44.30 5.16
C ASP A 391 11.71 -43.01 4.36
N LEU A 392 10.44 -42.57 4.29
CA LEU A 392 10.04 -41.32 3.64
C LEU A 392 10.06 -40.11 4.58
N ALA A 393 10.59 -40.23 5.80
CA ALA A 393 10.74 -39.09 6.69
C ALA A 393 11.51 -37.95 5.99
N ASP A 394 11.03 -36.72 6.16
CA ASP A 394 11.53 -35.51 5.48
C ASP A 394 11.44 -35.49 3.93
N ALA A 395 10.90 -36.53 3.29
CA ALA A 395 10.76 -36.58 1.84
C ALA A 395 9.66 -35.63 1.33
N TRP A 396 9.85 -35.10 0.11
CA TRP A 396 8.81 -34.34 -0.59
C TRP A 396 7.93 -35.28 -1.41
N LEU A 397 6.62 -35.24 -1.15
CA LEU A 397 5.62 -36.01 -1.86
C LEU A 397 4.94 -35.16 -2.92
N HIS A 398 4.84 -35.68 -4.14
CA HIS A 398 4.06 -35.05 -5.19
C HIS A 398 2.58 -35.39 -5.00
N TYR A 399 1.71 -34.40 -5.15
CA TYR A 399 0.28 -34.64 -5.20
C TYR A 399 -0.38 -33.64 -6.13
N GLY A 400 -1.58 -33.92 -6.59
CA GLY A 400 -2.23 -33.02 -7.53
C GLY A 400 -3.66 -33.37 -7.82
N VAL A 401 -4.26 -32.54 -8.66
CA VAL A 401 -5.60 -32.73 -9.20
C VAL A 401 -5.64 -32.48 -10.70
N ARG A 402 -6.53 -33.15 -11.41
CA ARG A 402 -6.85 -32.91 -12.81
C ARG A 402 -8.34 -32.98 -13.02
N GLU A 403 -8.90 -31.94 -13.61
CA GLU A 403 -10.32 -31.79 -13.86
C GLU A 403 -10.84 -32.92 -14.74
N ILE A 404 -12.00 -33.46 -14.37
CA ILE A 404 -12.68 -34.50 -15.14
C ILE A 404 -13.42 -33.80 -16.28
N HIS A 405 -13.13 -34.17 -17.52
CA HIS A 405 -13.66 -33.52 -18.74
C HIS A 405 -13.23 -32.07 -18.95
N GLY A 406 -12.16 -31.62 -18.29
CA GLY A 406 -11.56 -30.31 -18.49
C GLY A 406 -10.04 -30.39 -18.61
N ASP A 407 -9.43 -29.26 -18.97
CA ASP A 407 -7.99 -29.16 -19.18
C ASP A 407 -7.24 -28.69 -17.92
N ARG A 408 -7.95 -28.32 -16.85
CA ARG A 408 -7.33 -27.80 -15.62
C ARG A 408 -6.62 -28.92 -14.87
N SER A 409 -5.36 -28.71 -14.51
CA SER A 409 -4.62 -29.54 -13.57
C SER A 409 -3.72 -28.70 -12.67
N LEU A 410 -3.33 -29.30 -11.56
CA LEU A 410 -2.58 -28.65 -10.50
C LEU A 410 -1.65 -29.68 -9.87
N ASP A 411 -0.35 -29.41 -9.93
CA ASP A 411 0.67 -30.22 -9.25
C ASP A 411 1.21 -29.42 -8.05
N LEU A 412 1.33 -30.07 -6.89
CA LEU A 412 1.80 -29.51 -5.62
C LEU A 412 2.77 -30.50 -4.95
N VAL A 413 3.41 -30.04 -3.87
CA VAL A 413 4.25 -30.87 -3.01
C VAL A 413 3.94 -30.66 -1.55
N VAL A 414 4.02 -31.73 -0.76
CA VAL A 414 3.91 -31.70 0.71
C VAL A 414 5.11 -32.43 1.29
N LYS A 415 5.66 -31.92 2.40
CA LYS A 415 6.79 -32.56 3.07
C LYS A 415 6.27 -33.57 4.08
N ALA A 416 6.80 -34.79 4.07
CA ALA A 416 6.60 -35.73 5.17
C ALA A 416 7.19 -35.15 6.46
N PRO A 417 6.58 -35.43 7.63
CA PRO A 417 7.21 -35.11 8.89
C PRO A 417 8.51 -35.90 9.08
N HIS A 418 9.28 -35.47 10.06
CA HIS A 418 10.43 -36.22 10.55
C HIS A 418 10.00 -37.45 11.38
#